data_AF-A0A964V3D2-F1
#
_entry.id   AF-A0A964V3D2-F1
#
_cell.length_a   1.000
_cell.length_b   1.000
_cell.length_c   1.000
_cell.angle_alpha   90.00
_cell.angle_beta   90.00
_cell.angle_gamma   90.00
#
_symmetry.space_group_name_H-M   'P 1'
#
loop_
_entity.id
_entity.type
_entity.pdbx_description
1 polymer ?
#
loop_
_entity_poly.entity_id
_entity_poly.type
_entity_poly.pdbx_seq_one_letter_code
_entity_poly.pdbx_strand_id
1 'polypeptide(L)' 'MGAAVCRRFAAEGHHVLVAGRTLEKLETVVRTITAAGGSAESVLTDATSETDVFRLFDRAMSPGPARDPADLIVFNA' A
#
# COMPACT_ATOMS: atom_id res chain seq x y z
N MET A 1 -10.76 -2.01 8.46
CA MET A 1 -11.25 -2.64 7.22
C MET A 1 -10.22 -2.59 6.09
N GLY A 2 -9.39 -1.55 5.98
CA GLY A 2 -8.35 -1.44 4.94
C GLY A 2 -7.44 -2.66 4.75
N ALA A 3 -6.99 -3.32 5.84
CA ALA A 3 -6.16 -4.51 5.74
C ALA A 3 -6.77 -5.68 4.93
N ALA A 4 -8.11 -5.84 4.96
CA ALA A 4 -8.77 -6.88 4.18
C ALA A 4 -8.77 -6.55 2.68
N VAL A 5 -8.92 -5.27 2.36
CA VAL A 5 -8.85 -4.76 0.99
C VAL A 5 -7.44 -4.94 0.42
N CYS A 6 -6.40 -4.59 1.20
CA CYS A 6 -5.01 -4.82 0.80
C CYS A 6 -4.72 -6.29 0.50
N ARG A 7 -5.20 -7.21 1.36
CA ARG A 7 -5.01 -8.65 1.14
C ARG A 7 -5.71 -9.14 -0.13
N ARG A 8 -6.89 -8.62 -0.44
CA ARG A 8 -7.64 -9.00 -1.63
C ARG A 8 -6.89 -8.60 -2.91
N PHE A 9 -6.45 -7.34 -3.01
CA PHE A 9 -5.71 -6.89 -4.19
C PHE A 9 -4.38 -7.63 -4.37
N ALA A 10 -3.69 -7.92 -3.27
CA ALA A 10 -2.47 -8.72 -3.34
C ALA A 10 -2.72 -10.16 -3.81
N ALA A 11 -3.85 -10.78 -3.41
CA ALA A 11 -4.25 -12.09 -3.90
C ALA A 11 -4.65 -12.08 -5.39
N GLU A 12 -5.11 -10.95 -5.91
CA GLU A 12 -5.41 -10.73 -7.33
C GLU A 12 -4.15 -10.40 -8.16
N GLY A 13 -2.96 -10.39 -7.55
CA GLY A 13 -1.69 -10.20 -8.23
C GLY A 13 -1.15 -8.77 -8.24
N HIS A 14 -1.87 -7.82 -7.64
CA HIS A 14 -1.39 -6.44 -7.54
C HIS A 14 -0.29 -6.30 -6.49
N HIS A 15 0.65 -5.40 -6.76
CA HIS A 15 1.53 -4.91 -5.69
C HIS A 15 0.79 -3.84 -4.88
N VAL A 16 0.71 -4.02 -3.56
CA VAL A 16 -0.07 -3.15 -2.68
C VAL A 16 0.83 -2.25 -1.84
N LEU A 17 0.68 -0.94 -2.01
CA LEU A 17 1.21 0.05 -1.08
C LEU A 17 0.24 0.20 0.10
N VAL A 18 0.65 -0.22 1.29
CA VAL A 18 -0.16 -0.16 2.50
C VAL A 18 0.16 1.14 3.24
N ALA A 19 -0.71 2.14 3.09
CA ALA A 19 -0.52 3.47 3.67
C ALA A 19 -1.24 3.64 5.01
N GLY A 20 -0.62 4.37 5.95
CA GLY A 20 -1.27 4.78 7.20
C GLY A 20 -0.30 5.29 8.26
N ARG A 21 -0.81 5.61 9.46
CA ARG A 21 -0.05 6.34 10.50
C ARG A 21 0.73 5.48 11.49
N THR A 22 0.48 4.17 11.54
CA THR A 22 1.08 3.28 12.54
C THR A 22 1.89 2.20 11.85
N LEU A 23 3.21 2.39 11.81
CA LEU A 23 4.13 1.54 11.05
C LEU A 23 3.98 0.06 11.41
N GLU A 24 3.88 -0.27 12.69
CA GLU A 24 3.76 -1.66 13.17
C GLU A 24 2.50 -2.35 12.62
N LYS A 25 1.41 -1.60 12.47
CA LYS A 25 0.16 -2.11 11.87
C LYS A 25 0.34 -2.33 10.37
N LEU A 26 1.01 -1.42 9.67
CA LEU A 26 1.28 -1.55 8.24
C LEU A 26 2.16 -2.77 7.96
N GLU A 27 3.26 -2.91 8.71
CA GLU A 27 4.18 -4.04 8.61
C GLU A 27 3.50 -5.38 8.89
N THR A 28 2.55 -5.41 9.83
CA THR A 28 1.74 -6.61 10.08
C THR A 28 0.92 -7.01 8.85
N VAL A 29 0.32 -6.04 8.15
CA VAL A 29 -0.41 -6.29 6.91
C VAL A 29 0.53 -6.74 5.79
N VAL A 30 1.65 -6.04 5.61
CA VAL A 30 2.68 -6.39 4.60
C VAL A 30 3.18 -7.81 4.82
N ARG A 31 3.56 -8.16 6.06
CA ARG A 31 3.98 -9.54 6.41
C ARG A 31 2.92 -10.58 6.11
N THR A 32 1.65 -10.27 6.37
CA THR A 32 0.54 -11.19 6.08
C THR A 32 0.40 -11.41 4.58
N ILE A 33 0.54 -10.35 3.78
CA ILE A 33 0.48 -10.43 2.32
C ILE A 33 1.66 -11.21 1.75
N THR A 34 2.88 -10.90 2.18
CA THR A 34 4.10 -11.54 1.66
C THR A 34 4.18 -13.01 2.08
N ALA A 35 3.73 -13.36 3.28
CA ALA A 35 3.62 -14.76 3.72
C ALA A 35 2.60 -15.57 2.89
N ALA A 36 1.61 -14.91 2.30
CA ALA A 36 0.65 -15.52 1.37
C ALA A 36 1.15 -15.56 -0.09
N GLY A 37 2.40 -15.15 -0.35
CA GLY A 37 2.98 -15.09 -1.70
C GLY A 37 2.62 -13.85 -2.51
N GLY A 38 1.90 -12.88 -1.91
CA GLY A 38 1.58 -11.60 -2.53
C GLY A 38 2.71 -10.58 -2.41
N SER A 39 2.51 -9.40 -3.00
CA SER A 39 3.50 -8.32 -2.99
C SER A 39 2.95 -7.08 -2.31
N ALA A 40 3.62 -6.58 -1.27
CA ALA A 40 3.22 -5.36 -0.57
C ALA A 40 4.41 -4.61 0.04
N GLU A 41 4.23 -3.31 0.28
CA GLU A 41 5.19 -2.39 0.91
C GLU A 41 4.44 -1.44 1.84
N SER A 42 5.01 -1.13 3.01
CA SER A 42 4.42 -0.17 3.95
C SER A 42 4.87 1.25 3.62
N VAL A 43 3.93 2.19 3.62
CA VAL A 43 4.22 3.62 3.40
C VAL A 43 3.62 4.41 4.56
N LEU A 44 4.46 4.92 5.46
CA LEU A 44 4.00 5.77 6.55
C LEU A 44 3.39 7.04 5.96
N THR A 45 2.10 7.24 6.19
CA THR A 45 1.32 8.32 5.59
C THR A 45 0.28 8.82 6.58
N ASP A 46 0.28 10.12 6.88
CA ASP A 46 -0.88 10.80 7.43
C ASP A 46 -1.70 11.44 6.29
N ALA A 47 -2.92 10.94 6.06
CA ALA A 47 -3.80 11.46 5.00
C ALA A 47 -4.25 12.91 5.22
N THR A 48 -4.03 13.48 6.42
CA THR A 48 -4.28 14.90 6.72
C THR A 48 -3.07 15.79 6.41
N SER A 49 -1.91 15.19 6.14
CA SER A 49 -0.68 15.88 5.73
C SER A 49 -0.55 15.86 4.21
N GLU A 50 -0.65 17.03 3.59
CA GLU A 50 -0.46 17.18 2.14
C GLU A 50 0.90 16.66 1.68
N THR A 51 1.95 16.85 2.49
CA THR A 51 3.30 16.38 2.18
C THR A 51 3.36 14.85 2.13
N ASP A 52 2.68 14.17 3.06
CA ASP A 52 2.68 12.71 3.11
C ASP A 52 1.87 12.12 1.97
N VAL A 53 0.72 12.75 1.64
CA VAL A 53 -0.10 12.37 0.49
C VAL A 53 0.73 12.52 -0.79
N PHE A 54 1.42 13.64 -1.00
CA PHE A 54 2.24 13.84 -2.19
C PHE A 54 3.32 12.75 -2.32
N ARG A 55 4.02 12.42 -1.23
CA ARG A 55 5.02 11.34 -1.21
C ARG A 55 4.45 9.97 -1.54
N LEU A 56 3.27 9.65 -1.01
CA LEU A 56 2.58 8.40 -1.32
C LEU A 56 2.25 8.32 -2.81
N PHE A 57 1.73 9.39 -3.39
CA PHE A 57 1.40 9.44 -4.82
C PHE A 57 2.65 9.38 -5.71
N ASP A 58 3.72 10.11 -5.38
CA ASP A 58 5.00 10.01 -6.09
C ASP A 58 5.51 8.56 -6.09
N ARG A 59 5.44 7.89 -4.93
CA ARG A 59 5.84 6.49 -4.80
C ARG A 59 4.95 5.54 -5.62
N ALA A 60 3.65 5.80 -5.66
CA ALA A 60 2.65 5.00 -6.37
C ALA A 60 2.71 5.20 -7.89
N MET A 61 3.09 6.39 -8.35
CA MET A 61 3.18 6.74 -9.77
C MET A 61 4.56 6.46 -10.37
N SER A 62 5.58 6.21 -9.55
CA SER A 62 6.92 5.88 -10.01
C SER A 62 7.01 4.39 -10.39
N PRO A 63 7.09 4.06 -11.69
CA PRO A 63 7.18 2.69 -12.13
C PRO A 63 8.51 2.07 -11.71
N GLY A 64 8.46 0.82 -11.26
CA GLY A 64 9.63 0.00 -10.95
C GLY A 64 9.85 -1.08 -12.00
N PRO A 65 10.96 -1.85 -11.93
CA PRO A 65 11.28 -2.93 -12.88
C PRO A 65 10.18 -4.00 -13.06
N ALA A 66 9.19 -4.04 -12.17
CA ALA A 66 8.08 -4.99 -12.17
C ALA A 66 6.74 -4.35 -11.73
N ARG A 67 6.60 -3.02 -11.83
CA ARG A 67 5.37 -2.32 -11.42
C ARG A 67 5.12 -1.15 -12.32
N ASP A 68 3.92 -1.12 -12.88
CA ASP A 68 3.35 0.05 -13.53
C ASP A 68 2.89 1.08 -12.47
N PRO A 69 2.59 2.32 -12.87
CA PRO A 69 1.93 3.29 -12.00
C PRO A 69 0.64 2.73 -11.40
N ALA A 70 0.23 3.22 -10.23
CA ALA A 70 -0.96 2.71 -9.56
C ALA A 70 -2.24 2.90 -10.41
N ASP A 71 -2.89 1.78 -10.75
CA ASP A 71 -4.17 1.76 -11.47
C ASP A 71 -5.39 1.95 -10.55
N LEU A 72 -5.20 1.83 -9.23
CA LEU A 72 -6.27 1.94 -8.24
C LEU A 72 -5.79 2.56 -6.93
N ILE A 73 -6.61 3.44 -6.37
CA ILE A 73 -6.41 4.05 -5.06
C ILE A 73 -7.67 3.86 -4.23
N VAL A 74 -7.53 3.34 -3.00
CA VAL A 74 -8.65 3.14 -2.07
C VAL A 74 -8.45 3.99 -0.83
N PHE A 75 -9.35 4.96 -0.63
CA PHE A 75 -9.46 5.71 0.62
C PHE A 75 -10.40 4.97 1.55
N ASN A 76 -9.85 4.27 2.55
CA ASN A 76 -10.65 3.68 3.61
C ASN A 76 -10.61 4.59 4.84
N ALA A 77 -11.77 5.16 5.21
CA ALA A 77 -11.97 5.80 6.51
C ALA A 77 -12.07 4.74 7.63
#